data_AF-A0A958FGW3-F1
#
_entry.id   AF-A0A958FGW3-F1
#
_cell.length_a   1.000
_cell.length_b   1.000
_cell.length_c   1.000
_cell.angle_alpha   90.00
_cell.angle_beta   90.00
_cell.angle_gamma   90.00
#
_symmetry.space_group_name_H-M   'P 1'
#
loop_
_entity.id
_entity.type
_entity.pdbx_description
1 polymer ?
#
loop_
_entity_poly.entity_id
_entity_poly.type
_entity_poly.pdbx_seq_one_letter_code
_entity_poly.pdbx_strand_id
1 'polypeptide(L)'
;YLEAPVYESQSLSGEDDNPVFDGMRLFAADDAVALDSLSTAGGLSGFSSIETETNFSDEYSTISLAKVGNPRAWPTDFELRFVDYDTTAEGKLINPADSSAASLGNVKTPFKITDTATGERIAFFINESTPSLRNKRWDWQETIVLIRPGATQVTQTTYQVKFTPP
;
A
#
# COMPACT_ATOMS: atom_id res chain seq x y z
N TYR A 1 44.14 -2.92 -26.48
CA TYR A 1 43.53 -4.03 -27.21
C TYR A 1 43.29 -3.55 -28.62
N LEU A 2 44.01 -4.13 -29.58
CA LEU A 2 43.97 -3.75 -30.99
C LEU A 2 43.05 -4.76 -31.68
N GLU A 3 41.90 -4.31 -32.14
CA GLU A 3 41.01 -5.10 -32.99
C GLU A 3 41.70 -5.28 -34.35
N ALA A 4 42.00 -6.52 -34.72
CA ALA A 4 42.62 -6.84 -36.00
C ALA A 4 41.52 -7.14 -37.04
N PRO A 5 41.63 -6.64 -38.28
CA PRO A 5 40.68 -6.92 -39.34
C PRO A 5 40.65 -8.42 -39.71
N VAL A 6 39.48 -8.92 -40.14
CA VAL A 6 39.18 -10.35 -40.38
C VAL A 6 40.21 -11.12 -41.22
N TYR A 7 40.92 -10.45 -42.14
CA TYR A 7 41.94 -11.11 -42.96
C TYR A 7 43.19 -11.54 -42.17
N GLU A 8 43.39 -11.02 -40.95
CA GLU A 8 44.48 -11.40 -40.04
C GLU A 8 44.08 -12.53 -39.07
N SER A 9 42.86 -13.07 -39.21
CA SER A 9 42.38 -14.21 -38.40
C SER A 9 43.22 -15.47 -38.66
N GLN A 10 43.70 -16.09 -37.58
CA GLN A 10 44.43 -17.38 -37.64
C GLN A 10 43.48 -18.59 -37.60
N SER A 11 42.16 -18.37 -37.53
CA SER A 11 41.17 -19.45 -37.54
C SER A 11 41.10 -20.11 -38.92
N LEU A 12 41.10 -21.44 -38.92
CA LEU A 12 41.27 -22.33 -40.09
C LEU A 12 40.22 -22.17 -41.22
N SER A 13 39.25 -21.25 -41.10
CA SER A 13 38.18 -21.04 -42.08
C SER A 13 37.80 -19.56 -42.31
N GLY A 14 38.66 -18.60 -41.94
CA GLY A 14 38.40 -17.17 -42.20
C GLY A 14 37.26 -16.60 -41.35
N GLU A 15 36.98 -17.23 -40.20
CA GLU A 15 35.97 -16.80 -39.25
C GLU A 15 36.50 -15.66 -38.38
N ASP A 16 35.59 -14.77 -37.97
CA ASP A 16 35.86 -13.74 -36.98
C ASP A 16 36.06 -14.41 -35.61
N ASP A 17 37.27 -14.32 -35.05
CA ASP A 17 37.62 -14.85 -33.73
C ASP A 17 37.42 -13.79 -32.63
N ASN A 18 36.53 -12.83 -32.87
CA ASN A 18 36.07 -11.91 -31.83
C ASN A 18 35.08 -12.62 -30.90
N PRO A 19 35.23 -12.48 -29.56
CA PRO A 19 34.24 -12.99 -28.62
C PRO A 19 32.86 -12.37 -28.91
N VAL A 20 31.87 -13.22 -29.20
CA VAL A 20 30.53 -12.82 -29.70
C VAL A 20 29.66 -12.13 -28.63
N PHE A 21 30.17 -11.86 -27.42
CA PHE A 21 29.47 -11.00 -26.47
C PHE A 21 30.47 -10.29 -25.56
N ASP A 22 30.71 -9.01 -25.84
CA ASP A 22 31.31 -8.11 -24.88
C ASP A 22 30.21 -7.62 -23.90
N GLY A 23 30.36 -7.99 -22.63
CA GLY A 23 29.65 -7.50 -21.44
C GLY A 23 28.23 -6.94 -21.61
N MET A 24 27.21 -7.80 -21.72
CA MET A 24 25.81 -7.38 -21.55
C MET A 24 25.60 -6.83 -20.13
N ARG A 25 25.36 -5.52 -20.01
CA ARG A 25 25.00 -4.86 -18.74
C ARG A 25 23.49 -4.74 -18.66
N LEU A 26 22.88 -5.52 -17.78
CA LEU A 26 21.46 -5.38 -17.44
C LEU A 26 21.33 -4.28 -16.39
N PHE A 27 20.54 -3.26 -16.69
CA PHE A 27 20.14 -2.23 -15.74
C PHE A 27 18.68 -2.49 -15.37
N ALA A 28 18.43 -2.80 -14.10
CA ALA A 28 17.08 -2.76 -13.54
C ALA A 28 16.86 -1.36 -12.98
N ALA A 29 15.84 -0.66 -13.48
CA ALA A 29 15.37 0.58 -12.91
C ALA A 29 14.03 0.29 -12.24
N ASP A 30 13.89 0.68 -10.97
CA ASP A 30 12.60 0.60 -10.29
C ASP A 30 11.70 1.71 -10.83
N ASP A 31 10.50 1.35 -11.27
CA ASP A 31 9.47 2.34 -11.61
C ASP A 31 8.95 3.04 -10.36
N ALA A 32 8.58 4.31 -10.51
CA ALA A 32 7.99 5.06 -9.42
C ALA A 32 6.64 4.43 -9.01
N VAL A 33 6.54 4.02 -7.74
CA VAL A 33 5.29 3.51 -7.18
C VAL A 33 4.29 4.65 -7.09
N ALA A 34 3.23 4.57 -7.90
CA ALA A 34 2.10 5.49 -7.84
C ALA A 34 0.91 4.81 -7.19
N LEU A 35 0.09 5.60 -6.49
CA LEU A 35 -1.23 5.14 -6.10
C LEU A 35 -2.11 5.17 -7.34
N ASP A 36 -2.68 4.03 -7.70
CA ASP A 36 -3.79 4.01 -8.63
C ASP A 36 -5.00 4.57 -7.88
N SER A 37 -5.34 5.83 -8.13
CA SER A 37 -6.44 6.50 -7.43
C SER A 37 -7.77 6.17 -8.13
N LEU A 38 -8.75 5.67 -7.37
CA LEU A 38 -10.08 5.28 -7.83
C LEU A 38 -10.76 6.22 -8.84
N SER A 39 -11.41 5.57 -9.80
CA SER A 39 -12.73 5.87 -10.38
C SER A 39 -13.01 7.27 -10.95
N THR A 40 -12.03 7.98 -11.49
CA THR A 40 -12.32 9.01 -12.50
C THR A 40 -11.58 8.69 -13.79
N ALA A 41 -12.28 7.99 -14.70
CA ALA A 41 -11.88 7.71 -16.07
C ALA A 41 -10.60 6.87 -16.27
N GLY A 42 -10.66 5.57 -15.94
CA GLY A 42 -9.74 4.57 -16.50
C GLY A 42 -8.52 4.15 -15.65
N GLY A 43 -8.52 4.45 -14.34
CA GLY A 43 -7.56 3.85 -13.40
C GLY A 43 -7.80 2.34 -13.26
N LEU A 44 -6.72 1.57 -13.06
CA LEU A 44 -6.75 0.13 -12.82
C LEU A 44 -6.87 -0.20 -11.32
N SER A 45 -7.09 0.81 -10.47
CA SER A 45 -7.17 0.67 -9.02
C SER A 45 -8.31 -0.25 -8.67
N GLY A 46 -7.98 -1.47 -8.27
CA GLY A 46 -8.90 -2.51 -7.88
C GLY A 46 -9.54 -2.29 -6.52
N PHE A 47 -9.64 -1.04 -6.02
CA PHE A 47 -10.57 -0.76 -4.93
C PHE A 47 -11.97 -0.93 -5.50
N SER A 48 -12.38 -2.18 -5.48
CA SER A 48 -13.69 -2.66 -5.78
C SER A 48 -14.26 -3.03 -4.43
N SER A 49 -15.45 -2.54 -4.14
CA SER A 49 -16.28 -3.04 -3.05
C SER A 49 -16.60 -4.51 -3.36
N ILE A 50 -15.71 -5.42 -2.95
CA ILE A 50 -15.89 -6.86 -3.12
C ILE A 50 -16.87 -7.30 -2.03
N GLU A 51 -18.07 -7.72 -2.43
CA GLU A 51 -19.14 -8.25 -1.57
C GLU A 51 -19.76 -7.24 -0.59
N THR A 52 -20.48 -6.24 -1.11
CA THR A 52 -21.09 -5.21 -0.26
C THR A 52 -22.62 -5.21 -0.27
N GLU A 53 -23.23 -5.54 0.88
CA GLU A 53 -24.52 -4.95 1.30
C GLU A 53 -24.32 -3.55 1.93
N THR A 54 -23.10 -3.00 1.92
CA THR A 54 -22.81 -1.65 2.43
C THR A 54 -23.14 -0.56 1.41
N ASN A 55 -23.57 0.60 1.93
CA ASN A 55 -23.78 1.83 1.17
C ASN A 55 -22.49 2.65 0.97
N PHE A 56 -21.33 2.17 1.43
CA PHE A 56 -20.04 2.79 1.10
C PHE A 56 -19.63 2.38 -0.31
N SER A 57 -19.94 3.24 -1.28
CA SER A 57 -19.42 3.12 -2.65
C SER A 57 -18.03 3.76 -2.76
N ASP A 58 -17.37 3.46 -3.86
CA ASP A 58 -16.08 4.04 -4.27
C ASP A 58 -16.08 5.58 -4.22
N GLU A 59 -17.21 6.22 -4.53
CA GLU A 59 -17.42 7.69 -4.46
C GLU A 59 -17.25 8.23 -3.03
N TYR A 60 -17.52 7.41 -2.02
CA TYR A 60 -17.52 7.77 -0.62
C TYR A 60 -16.25 7.36 0.11
N SER A 61 -15.23 6.93 -0.63
CA SER A 61 -13.92 6.59 -0.08
C SER A 61 -12.82 7.39 -0.77
N THR A 62 -11.87 7.92 0.00
CA THR A 62 -10.70 8.61 -0.53
C THR A 62 -9.44 7.91 -0.07
N ILE A 63 -8.62 7.50 -1.04
CA ILE A 63 -7.30 6.90 -0.82
C ILE A 63 -6.24 7.87 -1.33
N SER A 64 -5.20 8.09 -0.54
CA SER A 64 -4.09 8.98 -0.89
C SER A 64 -2.83 8.57 -0.14
N LEU A 65 -1.68 9.14 -0.51
CA LEU A 65 -0.52 9.11 0.39
C LEU A 65 -0.88 9.72 1.74
N ALA A 66 -0.36 9.13 2.81
CA ALA A 66 -0.61 9.60 4.16
C ALA A 66 -0.16 11.07 4.31
N LYS A 67 -0.99 11.90 4.97
CA LYS A 67 -0.69 13.31 5.23
C LYS A 67 0.03 13.54 6.56
N VAL A 68 0.22 12.47 7.34
CA VAL A 68 0.83 12.47 8.66
C VAL A 68 2.02 11.51 8.68
N GLY A 69 3.08 11.89 9.40
CA GLY A 69 4.31 11.13 9.49
C GLY A 69 5.28 11.43 8.34
N ASN A 70 6.03 10.42 7.94
CA ASN A 70 6.97 10.42 6.82
C ASN A 70 6.45 9.46 5.74
N PRO A 71 5.48 9.91 4.93
CA PRO A 71 4.78 9.07 3.95
C PRO A 71 5.71 8.68 2.81
N ARG A 72 5.66 7.40 2.43
CA ARG A 72 6.31 6.89 1.22
C ARG A 72 5.41 5.83 0.59
N ALA A 73 5.18 5.95 -0.72
CA ALA A 73 4.44 4.94 -1.48
C ALA A 73 5.07 3.56 -1.28
N TRP A 74 4.20 2.55 -1.16
CA TRP A 74 4.60 1.16 -0.97
C TRP A 74 4.03 0.29 -2.09
N PRO A 75 4.85 -0.53 -2.76
CA PRO A 75 4.44 -1.30 -3.93
C PRO A 75 3.77 -2.63 -3.52
N THR A 76 2.64 -2.55 -2.83
CA THR A 76 1.80 -3.72 -2.57
C THR A 76 0.33 -3.31 -2.49
N ASP A 77 -0.56 -4.27 -2.63
CA ASP A 77 -1.98 -4.07 -2.44
C ASP A 77 -2.36 -4.37 -0.98
N PHE A 78 -3.29 -3.58 -0.46
CA PHE A 78 -3.78 -3.71 0.90
C PHE A 78 -5.27 -3.98 0.87
N GLU A 79 -5.71 -4.94 1.69
CA GLU A 79 -7.12 -5.21 1.92
C GLU A 79 -7.52 -4.64 3.27
N LEU A 80 -8.53 -3.78 3.27
CA LEU A 80 -9.25 -3.35 4.46
C LEU A 80 -10.52 -4.18 4.58
N ARG A 81 -10.55 -5.15 5.50
CA ARG A 81 -11.69 -6.04 5.68
C ARG A 81 -12.45 -5.71 6.95
N PHE A 82 -13.70 -5.28 6.78
CA PHE A 82 -14.68 -5.19 7.86
C PHE A 82 -15.18 -6.60 8.21
N VAL A 83 -15.37 -6.87 9.50
CA VAL A 83 -15.93 -8.14 9.97
C VAL A 83 -17.25 -7.88 10.67
N ASP A 84 -18.05 -8.92 10.90
CA ASP A 84 -19.24 -8.79 11.75
C ASP A 84 -18.82 -8.35 13.16
N TYR A 85 -19.19 -7.12 13.51
CA TYR A 85 -18.90 -6.53 14.80
C TYR A 85 -20.20 -6.16 15.50
N ASP A 86 -20.33 -6.59 16.76
CA ASP A 86 -21.44 -6.18 17.61
C ASP A 86 -21.02 -5.00 18.50
N THR A 87 -21.98 -4.17 18.88
CA THR A 87 -21.76 -3.00 19.73
C THR A 87 -22.60 -3.08 21.01
N THR A 88 -22.02 -2.66 22.13
CA THR A 88 -22.79 -2.47 23.36
C THR A 88 -23.78 -1.32 23.20
N ALA A 89 -24.73 -1.18 24.14
CA ALA A 89 -25.67 -0.05 24.16
C ALA A 89 -24.98 1.32 24.17
N GLU A 90 -23.73 1.39 24.63
CA GLU A 90 -22.88 2.58 24.65
C GLU A 90 -21.97 2.70 23.40
N GLY A 91 -22.24 1.93 22.36
CA GLY A 91 -21.54 1.95 21.07
C GLY A 91 -20.10 1.43 21.14
N LYS A 92 -19.75 0.62 22.14
CA LYS A 92 -18.41 0.00 22.24
C LYS A 92 -18.39 -1.33 21.48
N LEU A 93 -17.33 -1.59 20.72
CA LEU A 93 -17.15 -2.88 20.05
C LEU A 93 -17.04 -4.03 21.09
N ILE A 94 -17.85 -5.06 20.89
CA ILE A 94 -17.83 -6.31 21.68
C ILE A 94 -16.75 -7.24 21.14
N ASN A 95 -16.73 -7.45 19.83
CA ASN A 95 -15.75 -8.28 19.12
C ASN A 95 -14.97 -7.42 18.11
N PRO A 96 -13.94 -6.67 18.56
CA PRO A 96 -13.12 -5.89 17.65
C PRO A 96 -12.29 -6.79 16.74
N ALA A 97 -12.20 -6.44 15.46
CA ALA A 97 -11.43 -7.17 14.46
C ALA A 97 -9.92 -7.00 14.67
N ASP A 98 -9.50 -5.78 15.05
CA ASP A 98 -8.11 -5.41 15.25
C ASP A 98 -7.98 -4.21 16.20
N SER A 99 -6.76 -3.71 16.36
CA SER A 99 -6.45 -2.52 17.13
C SER A 99 -5.35 -1.69 16.46
N SER A 100 -5.47 -0.37 16.56
CA SER A 100 -4.45 0.55 16.08
C SER A 100 -3.14 0.41 16.86
N ALA A 101 -2.06 0.96 16.30
CA ALA A 101 -0.75 0.96 16.91
C ALA A 101 -0.80 1.50 18.35
N ALA A 102 -0.29 0.70 19.30
CA ALA A 102 -0.45 0.96 20.72
C ALA A 102 0.14 2.31 21.17
N SER A 103 1.25 2.74 20.54
CA SER A 103 1.91 4.02 20.84
C SER A 103 1.08 5.25 20.44
N LEU A 104 -0.01 5.07 19.71
CA LEU A 104 -0.91 6.15 19.25
C LEU A 104 -2.36 5.95 19.71
N GLY A 105 -2.59 5.15 20.77
CA GLY A 105 -3.88 5.10 21.47
C GLY A 105 -4.54 3.73 21.56
N ASN A 106 -4.05 2.71 20.83
CA ASN A 106 -4.60 1.34 20.87
C ASN A 106 -6.13 1.28 20.66
N VAL A 107 -6.60 2.02 19.65
CA VAL A 107 -8.01 2.15 19.30
C VAL A 107 -8.51 0.81 18.74
N LYS A 108 -9.58 0.26 19.33
CA LYS A 108 -10.22 -0.97 18.84
C LYS A 108 -11.02 -0.67 17.57
N THR A 109 -10.87 -1.48 16.53
CA THR A 109 -11.50 -1.25 15.22
C THR A 109 -12.36 -2.44 14.74
N PRO A 110 -13.41 -2.18 13.95
CA PRO A 110 -14.25 -3.22 13.36
C PRO A 110 -13.67 -3.83 12.07
N PHE A 111 -12.46 -3.42 11.70
CA PHE A 111 -11.75 -3.89 10.52
C PHE A 111 -10.33 -4.30 10.88
N LYS A 112 -9.74 -5.10 9.99
CA LYS A 112 -8.32 -5.42 9.95
C LYS A 112 -7.73 -5.04 8.59
N ILE A 113 -6.42 -4.83 8.55
CA ILE A 113 -5.70 -4.52 7.31
C ILE A 113 -4.67 -5.60 7.06
N THR A 114 -4.66 -6.15 5.85
CA THR A 114 -3.69 -7.16 5.43
C THR A 114 -3.05 -6.78 4.11
N ASP A 115 -1.77 -7.07 3.96
CA ASP A 115 -1.09 -7.06 2.68
C ASP A 115 -1.54 -8.29 1.88
N THR A 116 -2.03 -8.09 0.67
CA THR A 116 -2.59 -9.20 -0.14
C THR A 116 -1.50 -10.10 -0.70
N ALA A 117 -0.28 -9.59 -0.87
CA ALA A 117 0.84 -10.35 -1.41
C ALA A 117 1.41 -11.33 -0.38
N THR A 118 1.50 -10.89 0.88
CA THR A 118 2.12 -11.66 1.97
C THR A 118 1.10 -12.29 2.92
N GLY A 119 -0.13 -11.79 2.95
CA GLY A 119 -1.14 -12.14 3.95
C GLY A 119 -0.85 -11.56 5.34
N GLU A 120 0.20 -10.76 5.49
CA GLU A 120 0.61 -10.23 6.78
C GLU A 120 -0.29 -9.08 7.24
N ARG A 121 -0.48 -8.99 8.55
CA ARG A 121 -1.21 -7.88 9.18
C ARG A 121 -0.43 -6.59 9.05
N ILE A 122 -1.10 -5.54 8.58
CA ILE A 122 -0.55 -4.20 8.49
C ILE A 122 -0.91 -3.37 9.71
N ALA A 123 0.11 -2.76 10.32
CA ALA A 123 -0.10 -1.82 11.41
C ALA A 123 -0.66 -0.49 10.87
N PHE A 124 -1.51 0.16 11.66
CA PHE A 124 -2.15 1.42 11.30
C PHE A 124 -2.42 2.28 12.54
N PHE A 125 -2.74 3.55 12.34
CA PHE A 125 -3.30 4.41 13.39
C PHE A 125 -4.46 5.24 12.87
N ILE A 126 -5.30 5.69 13.81
CA ILE A 126 -6.41 6.59 13.51
C ILE A 126 -5.93 8.02 13.73
N ASN A 127 -6.05 8.85 12.70
CA ASN A 127 -5.74 10.26 12.81
C ASN A 127 -6.99 11.03 13.26
N GLU A 128 -7.13 11.21 14.57
CA GLU A 128 -8.21 11.99 15.20
C GLU A 128 -7.95 13.52 15.07
N SER A 129 -7.72 14.02 13.87
CA SER A 129 -7.43 15.44 13.65
C SER A 129 -8.62 16.34 14.00
N THR A 130 -9.84 15.81 13.93
CA THR A 130 -11.10 16.53 14.15
C THR A 130 -11.42 16.59 15.66
N PRO A 131 -11.41 17.78 16.31
CA PRO A 131 -11.57 17.86 17.76
C PRO A 131 -12.87 17.28 18.31
N SER A 132 -13.97 17.36 17.55
CA SER A 132 -15.28 16.86 17.95
C SER A 132 -15.42 15.34 17.94
N LEU A 133 -14.47 14.63 17.32
CA LEU A 133 -14.48 13.17 17.17
C LEU A 133 -13.42 12.48 18.03
N ARG A 134 -12.56 13.24 18.72
CA ARG A 134 -11.50 12.69 19.59
C ARG A 134 -12.08 11.95 20.79
N ASN A 135 -12.35 10.67 20.61
CA ASN A 135 -13.01 9.82 21.59
C ASN A 135 -12.27 8.50 21.82
N LYS A 136 -11.08 8.32 21.21
CA LYS A 136 -10.28 7.09 21.23
C LYS A 136 -11.02 5.88 20.67
N ARG A 137 -11.95 6.13 19.77
CA ARG A 137 -12.63 5.14 18.92
C ARG A 137 -12.35 5.56 17.49
N TRP A 138 -12.62 4.65 16.56
CA TRP A 138 -12.61 5.04 15.16
C TRP A 138 -14.02 5.50 14.81
N ASP A 139 -14.15 6.78 14.48
CA ASP A 139 -15.35 7.30 13.82
C ASP A 139 -15.13 7.27 12.31
N TRP A 140 -16.18 6.99 11.54
CA TRP A 140 -16.08 6.79 10.08
C TRP A 140 -15.51 8.02 9.34
N GLN A 141 -15.65 9.23 9.90
CA GLN A 141 -15.07 10.48 9.36
C GLN A 141 -13.56 10.61 9.58
N GLU A 142 -12.98 9.75 10.42
CA GLU A 142 -11.58 9.78 10.77
C GLU A 142 -10.74 9.00 9.78
N THR A 143 -9.51 9.46 9.62
CA THR A 143 -8.60 8.90 8.63
C THR A 143 -7.85 7.71 9.22
N ILE A 144 -7.90 6.58 8.54
CA ILE A 144 -7.10 5.40 8.81
C ILE A 144 -5.77 5.60 8.09
N VAL A 145 -4.66 5.59 8.83
CA VAL A 145 -3.31 5.79 8.28
C VAL A 145 -2.52 4.50 8.41
N LEU A 146 -2.07 3.96 7.28
CA LEU A 146 -1.28 2.72 7.22
C LEU A 146 0.19 3.03 7.53
N ILE A 147 0.78 2.19 8.38
CA ILE A 147 2.21 2.17 8.67
C ILE A 147 2.85 1.23 7.66
N ARG A 148 4.01 1.60 7.11
CA ARG A 148 4.73 0.79 6.14
C ARG A 148 5.05 -0.59 6.71
N PRO A 149 4.90 -1.67 5.91
CA PRO A 149 5.39 -2.99 6.29
C PRO A 149 6.87 -2.93 6.72
N GLY A 150 7.20 -3.58 7.83
CA GLY A 150 8.57 -3.57 8.38
C GLY A 150 9.05 -2.26 9.02
N ALA A 151 8.17 -1.26 9.19
CA ALA A 151 8.51 -0.03 9.89
C ALA A 151 8.92 -0.27 11.35
N THR A 152 9.95 0.44 11.79
CA THR A 152 10.39 0.46 13.20
C THR A 152 9.76 1.61 13.99
N GLN A 153 9.20 2.60 13.30
CA GLN A 153 8.53 3.76 13.90
C GLN A 153 7.14 3.95 13.30
N VAL A 154 6.17 4.30 14.16
CA VAL A 154 4.77 4.56 13.72
C VAL A 154 4.61 5.76 12.80
N THR A 155 5.63 6.62 12.72
CA THR A 155 5.67 7.76 11.79
C THR A 155 6.04 7.34 10.37
N GLN A 156 6.54 6.12 10.14
CA GLN A 156 6.87 5.62 8.80
C GLN A 156 5.59 5.14 8.10
N THR A 157 4.85 6.08 7.53
CA THR A 157 3.54 5.85 6.93
C THR A 157 3.61 5.57 5.43
N THR A 158 2.55 5.00 4.85
CA THR A 158 2.39 4.82 3.40
C THR A 158 1.17 5.56 2.88
N TYR A 159 0.02 4.91 2.94
CA TYR A 159 -1.25 5.41 2.43
C TYR A 159 -2.20 5.73 3.58
N GLN A 160 -3.24 6.47 3.26
CA GLN A 160 -4.35 6.73 4.15
C GLN A 160 -5.68 6.51 3.43
N VAL A 161 -6.67 6.07 4.19
CA VAL A 161 -8.04 5.87 3.73
C VAL A 161 -8.97 6.72 4.60
N LYS A 162 -9.91 7.41 3.96
CA LYS A 162 -10.96 8.17 4.64
C LYS A 162 -12.30 7.87 3.99
N PHE A 163 -13.31 7.64 4.82
CA PHE A 163 -14.69 7.50 4.38
C PHE A 163 -15.44 8.82 4.53
N THR A 164 -16.36 9.05 3.60
CA THR A 164 -17.24 10.22 3.51
C THR A 164 -18.68 9.69 3.53
N PRO A 165 -19.67 10.38 4.10
CA PRO A 165 -21.03 9.84 4.08
C PRO A 165 -21.61 10.00 2.66
N PRO A 166 -22.63 9.21 2.31
CA PRO A 166 -23.50 9.51 1.19
C PRO A 166 -24.28 10.82 1.34
#